data_AF-A0A9X9QDC8-F1
#
_entry.id   AF-A0A9X9QDC8-F1
#
_cell.length_a   1.000
_cell.length_b   1.000
_cell.length_c   1.000
_cell.angle_alpha   90.00
_cell.angle_beta   90.00
_cell.angle_gamma   90.00
#
_symmetry.space_group_name_H-M   'P 1'
#
loop_
_entity.id
_entity.type
_entity.pdbx_description
1 polymer ?
#
loop_
_entity_poly.entity_id
_entity_poly.type
_entity_poly.pdbx_seq_one_letter_code
_entity_poly.pdbx_strand_id
1 'polypeptide(L)'
;MYKVTSSERMLMNLAVEYEKVGDPRLPACSRKAGKLLETCCTIMDLKGVGISKIGSVYSYVKQASAISQNYYPERLGHLYIINAPWGFSNAFSMVSSMLDPVTVDKIHVLGKGYQTELLAQVPAENLPKAFGGRCECAGGCQFSDQGPWTDPAWAKPAWWQKEQETTKDGDGKDEELNNPS
;
A
#
# COMPACT_ATOMS: atom_id res chain seq x y z
N MET A 1 13.82 12.40 9.42
CA MET A 1 12.48 12.38 8.80
C MET A 1 12.01 13.79 8.45
N TYR A 2 11.69 14.64 9.43
CA TYR A 2 11.16 16.00 9.16
C TYR A 2 12.15 17.02 8.54
N LYS A 3 13.43 16.67 8.43
CA LYS A 3 14.41 17.48 7.68
C LYS A 3 14.27 17.34 6.16
N VAL A 4 13.57 16.31 5.67
CA VAL A 4 13.46 15.96 4.24
C VAL A 4 12.01 15.92 3.76
N THR A 5 11.05 15.57 4.64
CA THR A 5 9.62 15.52 4.32
C THR A 5 8.78 16.14 5.45
N SER A 6 7.48 16.32 5.23
CA SER A 6 6.50 16.78 6.24
C SER A 6 5.44 15.70 6.49
N SER A 7 4.73 15.79 7.63
CA SER A 7 3.62 14.87 7.93
C SER A 7 2.54 14.92 6.85
N GLU A 8 2.23 16.11 6.35
CA GLU A 8 1.27 16.31 5.25
C GLU A 8 1.71 15.59 3.97
N ARG A 9 2.98 15.74 3.57
CA ARG A 9 3.52 15.04 2.40
C ARG A 9 3.49 13.53 2.58
N MET A 10 3.73 13.02 3.79
CA MET A 10 3.62 11.60 4.08
C MET A 10 2.18 11.10 3.98
N LEU A 11 1.20 11.85 4.51
CA LEU A 11 -0.23 11.52 4.42
C LEU A 11 -0.74 11.58 2.98
N MET A 12 -0.30 12.58 2.20
CA MET A 12 -0.61 12.67 0.78
C MET A 12 -0.03 11.49 0.01
N ASN A 13 1.22 11.10 0.31
CA ASN A 13 1.81 9.91 -0.28
C ASN A 13 1.04 8.63 0.08
N LEU A 14 0.55 8.51 1.33
CA LEU A 14 -0.31 7.41 1.73
C LEU A 14 -1.61 7.37 0.90
N ALA A 15 -2.28 8.51 0.69
CA ALA A 15 -3.47 8.58 -0.14
C ALA A 15 -3.17 8.17 -1.61
N VAL A 16 -2.07 8.67 -2.18
CA VAL A 16 -1.62 8.26 -3.53
C VAL A 16 -1.39 6.75 -3.61
N GLU A 17 -0.79 6.15 -2.59
CA GLU A 17 -0.59 4.70 -2.56
C GLU A 17 -1.90 3.92 -2.42
N TYR A 18 -2.90 4.45 -1.69
CA TYR A 18 -4.25 3.87 -1.66
C TYR A 18 -4.96 3.94 -3.01
N GLU A 19 -4.87 5.06 -3.72
CA GLU A 19 -5.41 5.18 -5.07
C GLU A 19 -4.78 4.14 -5.99
N LYS A 20 -3.44 4.00 -5.96
CA LYS A 20 -2.72 2.97 -6.71
C LYS A 20 -3.13 1.54 -6.34
N VAL A 21 -3.43 1.29 -5.07
CA VAL A 21 -3.98 0.00 -4.62
C VAL A 21 -5.33 -0.24 -5.29
N GLY A 22 -6.21 0.76 -5.30
CA GLY A 22 -7.51 0.71 -5.98
C GLY A 22 -7.40 0.45 -7.49
N ASP A 23 -6.46 1.11 -8.17
CA ASP A 23 -6.15 0.93 -9.60
C ASP A 23 -4.69 1.34 -9.84
N PRO A 24 -3.80 0.57 -10.48
CA PRO A 24 -4.04 -0.68 -11.19
C PRO A 24 -3.83 -1.94 -10.37
N ARG A 25 -3.42 -1.85 -9.09
CA ARG A 25 -2.95 -3.03 -8.34
C ARG A 25 -4.04 -4.08 -8.14
N LEU A 26 -5.14 -3.75 -7.46
CA LEU A 26 -6.22 -4.70 -7.17
C LEU A 26 -6.90 -5.26 -8.44
N PRO A 27 -7.16 -4.46 -9.49
CA PRO A 27 -7.67 -4.97 -10.76
C PRO A 27 -6.73 -5.98 -11.43
N ALA A 28 -5.43 -5.71 -11.47
CA ALA A 28 -4.45 -6.64 -12.05
C ALA A 28 -4.34 -7.93 -11.22
N CYS A 29 -4.31 -7.81 -9.89
CA CYS A 29 -4.34 -8.95 -8.97
C CYS A 29 -5.60 -9.80 -9.15
N SER A 30 -6.77 -9.17 -9.31
CA SER A 30 -8.05 -9.86 -9.52
C SER A 30 -8.05 -10.67 -10.82
N ARG A 31 -7.49 -10.11 -11.91
CA ARG A 31 -7.36 -10.82 -13.19
C ARG A 31 -6.45 -12.05 -13.04
N LYS A 32 -5.29 -11.89 -12.40
CA LYS A 32 -4.35 -12.99 -12.17
C LYS A 32 -4.95 -14.09 -11.28
N ALA A 33 -5.71 -13.72 -10.25
CA ALA A 33 -6.33 -14.67 -9.32
C ALA A 33 -7.60 -15.32 -9.87
N GLY A 34 -8.20 -14.80 -10.94
CA GLY A 34 -9.47 -15.26 -11.48
C GLY A 34 -10.67 -14.99 -10.58
N LYS A 35 -10.52 -14.12 -9.57
CA LYS A 35 -11.57 -13.71 -8.63
C LYS A 35 -11.37 -12.28 -8.17
N LEU A 36 -12.43 -11.66 -7.68
CA LEU A 36 -12.36 -10.29 -7.14
C LEU A 36 -11.48 -10.26 -5.88
N LEU A 37 -10.49 -9.36 -5.88
CA LEU A 37 -9.66 -9.04 -4.74
C LEU A 37 -9.83 -7.56 -4.42
N GLU A 38 -10.26 -7.25 -3.19
CA GLU A 38 -10.63 -5.89 -2.78
C GLU A 38 -9.73 -5.33 -1.68
N THR A 39 -8.91 -6.19 -1.09
CA THR A 39 -8.12 -5.93 0.11
C THR A 39 -6.62 -6.10 -0.13
N CYS A 40 -5.80 -5.40 0.66
CA CYS A 40 -4.35 -5.59 0.70
C CYS A 40 -3.88 -6.36 1.95
N CYS A 41 -2.68 -6.94 1.86
CA CYS A 41 -1.95 -7.53 2.98
C CYS A 41 -0.75 -6.63 3.29
N THR A 42 -0.68 -6.10 4.50
CA THR A 42 0.37 -5.17 4.94
C THR A 42 1.30 -5.86 5.93
N ILE A 43 2.61 -5.70 5.74
CA ILE A 43 3.64 -6.13 6.71
C ILE A 43 4.36 -4.88 7.22
N MET A 44 4.32 -4.65 8.53
CA MET A 44 4.93 -3.51 9.20
C MET A 44 6.07 -3.98 10.11
N ASP A 45 7.31 -3.67 9.72
CA ASP A 45 8.50 -4.00 10.50
C ASP A 45 8.85 -2.89 11.50
N LEU A 46 8.83 -3.21 12.80
CA LEU A 46 9.17 -2.28 13.88
C LEU A 46 10.60 -2.48 14.42
N LYS A 47 11.43 -3.25 13.72
CA LYS A 47 12.83 -3.44 14.10
C LYS A 47 13.55 -2.08 14.21
N GLY A 48 14.13 -1.81 15.38
CA GLY A 48 14.85 -0.57 15.65
C GLY A 48 13.97 0.61 16.07
N VAL A 49 12.65 0.43 16.15
CA VAL A 49 11.76 1.44 16.75
C VAL A 49 11.89 1.39 18.27
N GLY A 50 12.50 2.42 18.86
CA GLY A 50 12.54 2.59 20.31
C GLY A 50 11.19 3.03 20.87
N ILE A 51 10.83 2.52 22.06
CA ILE A 51 9.55 2.85 22.73
C ILE A 51 9.39 4.37 22.91
N SER A 52 10.48 5.09 23.17
CA SER A 52 10.50 6.55 23.30
C SER A 52 10.10 7.31 22.02
N LYS A 53 10.11 6.66 20.85
CA LYS A 53 9.69 7.24 19.57
C LYS A 53 8.22 7.00 19.24
N ILE A 54 7.55 6.08 19.94
CA ILE A 54 6.14 5.75 19.69
C ILE A 54 5.24 6.98 19.87
N GLY A 55 5.45 7.76 20.93
CA GLY A 55 4.69 9.00 21.13
C GLY A 55 4.89 10.02 20.00
N SER A 56 6.08 10.07 19.39
CA SER A 56 6.37 11.02 18.31
C SER A 56 5.72 10.69 16.97
N VAL A 57 5.28 9.45 16.76
CA VAL A 57 4.59 9.00 15.54
C VAL A 57 3.09 8.84 15.74
N TYR A 58 2.60 8.91 16.98
CA TYR A 58 1.19 8.69 17.32
C TYR A 58 0.24 9.60 16.53
N SER A 59 0.55 10.90 16.40
CA SER A 59 -0.28 11.84 15.65
C SER A 59 -0.37 11.50 14.16
N TYR A 60 0.71 11.00 13.56
CA TYR A 60 0.73 10.53 12.18
C TYR A 60 -0.09 9.25 12.02
N VAL A 61 0.12 8.26 12.88
CA VAL A 61 -0.63 6.99 12.86
C VAL A 61 -2.12 7.24 13.03
N LYS A 62 -2.53 8.15 13.93
CA LYS A 62 -3.93 8.52 14.13
C LYS A 62 -4.54 9.11 12.86
N GLN A 63 -3.84 10.04 12.19
CA GLN A 63 -4.32 10.64 10.93
C GLN A 63 -4.37 9.63 9.79
N ALA A 64 -3.35 8.78 9.65
CA ALA A 64 -3.32 7.70 8.66
C ALA A 64 -4.48 6.70 8.87
N SER A 65 -4.77 6.36 10.14
CA SER A 65 -5.88 5.48 10.51
C SER A 65 -7.22 6.12 10.15
N ALA A 66 -7.40 7.42 10.43
CA ALA A 66 -8.61 8.15 10.07
C ALA A 66 -8.83 8.20 8.54
N ILE A 67 -7.77 8.42 7.76
CA ILE A 67 -7.85 8.35 6.28
C ILE A 67 -8.31 6.97 5.83
N SER A 68 -7.68 5.93 6.38
CA SER A 68 -7.96 4.54 5.99
C SER A 68 -9.40 4.14 6.33
N GLN A 69 -9.91 4.47 7.51
CA GLN A 69 -11.27 4.10 7.92
C GLN A 69 -12.36 4.92 7.21
N ASN A 70 -12.16 6.24 7.06
CA ASN A 70 -13.22 7.11 6.57
C ASN A 70 -13.33 7.15 5.04
N TYR A 71 -12.21 7.01 4.32
CA TYR A 71 -12.18 7.15 2.86
C TYR A 71 -11.87 5.85 2.13
N TYR A 72 -11.22 4.88 2.79
CA TYR A 72 -10.84 3.59 2.20
C TYR A 72 -11.31 2.41 3.06
N PRO A 73 -12.61 2.36 3.44
CA PRO A 73 -13.12 1.29 4.28
C PRO A 73 -12.93 -0.08 3.63
N GLU A 74 -12.76 -1.11 4.45
CA GLU A 74 -12.61 -2.50 4.02
C GLU A 74 -11.48 -2.76 3.01
N ARG A 75 -10.47 -1.88 2.93
CA ARG A 75 -9.28 -2.12 2.10
C ARG A 75 -8.20 -2.94 2.79
N LEU A 76 -8.23 -3.04 4.12
CA LEU A 76 -7.32 -3.89 4.86
C LEU A 76 -7.85 -5.33 4.92
N GLY A 77 -7.04 -6.29 4.46
CA GLY A 77 -7.30 -7.71 4.62
C GLY A 77 -6.56 -8.27 5.84
N HIS A 78 -5.23 -8.10 5.87
CA HIS A 78 -4.38 -8.48 7.00
C HIS A 78 -3.28 -7.43 7.24
N LEU A 79 -2.97 -7.18 8.52
CA LEU A 79 -1.82 -6.38 8.94
C LEU A 79 -0.92 -7.19 9.88
N TYR A 80 0.28 -7.53 9.43
CA TYR A 80 1.28 -8.20 10.25
C TYR A 80 2.30 -7.20 10.78
N ILE A 81 2.35 -7.04 12.10
CA ILE A 81 3.35 -6.21 12.78
C ILE A 81 4.46 -7.13 13.29
N ILE A 82 5.68 -6.98 12.77
CA ILE A 82 6.81 -7.86 13.10
C ILE A 82 7.90 -7.09 13.86
N ASN A 83 8.75 -7.82 14.58
CA ASN A 83 9.84 -7.26 15.39
C ASN A 83 9.38 -6.17 16.37
N ALA A 84 8.14 -6.26 16.87
CA ALA A 84 7.60 -5.31 17.80
C ALA A 84 8.45 -5.30 19.11
N PRO A 85 8.85 -4.11 19.62
CA PRO A 85 9.65 -4.03 20.85
C PRO A 85 8.84 -4.54 22.06
N TRP A 86 9.55 -5.06 23.07
CA TRP A 86 8.93 -5.46 24.33
C TRP A 86 8.21 -4.26 24.97
N GLY A 87 6.88 -4.34 25.09
CA GLY A 87 6.02 -3.22 25.52
C GLY A 87 5.18 -2.57 24.40
N PHE A 88 5.41 -2.90 23.13
CA PHE A 88 4.57 -2.43 22.02
C PHE A 88 3.11 -2.81 22.18
N SER A 89 2.80 -4.00 22.72
CA SER A 89 1.43 -4.45 22.94
C SER A 89 0.60 -3.49 23.79
N ASN A 90 1.23 -2.79 24.76
CA ASN A 90 0.53 -1.79 25.57
C ASN A 90 0.21 -0.53 24.77
N ALA A 91 1.16 -0.05 23.96
CA ALA A 91 0.94 1.10 23.09
C ALA A 91 -0.08 0.78 21.99
N PHE A 92 -0.01 -0.42 21.42
CA PHE A 92 -0.97 -0.91 20.44
C PHE A 92 -2.36 -1.03 21.04
N SER A 93 -2.50 -1.52 22.28
CA SER A 93 -3.79 -1.57 22.97
C SER A 93 -4.49 -0.20 23.02
N MET A 94 -3.73 0.88 23.29
CA MET A 94 -4.24 2.25 23.25
C MET A 94 -4.66 2.73 21.86
N VAL A 95 -3.98 2.29 20.79
CA VAL A 95 -4.34 2.63 19.41
C VAL A 95 -5.54 1.81 18.95
N SER A 96 -5.55 0.51 19.27
CA SER A 96 -6.58 -0.45 18.87
C SER A 96 -7.96 -0.14 19.47
N SER A 97 -8.01 0.51 20.64
CA SER A 97 -9.28 0.98 21.22
C SER A 97 -9.97 2.07 20.39
N MET A 98 -9.25 2.70 19.46
CA MET A 98 -9.77 3.68 18.50
C MET A 98 -10.11 3.06 17.14
N LEU A 99 -9.83 1.77 16.94
CA LEU A 99 -10.13 1.03 15.71
C LEU A 99 -11.44 0.25 15.92
N ASP A 100 -12.18 0.02 14.85
CA ASP A 100 -13.33 -0.89 14.92
C ASP A 100 -12.88 -2.35 15.14
N PRO A 101 -13.71 -3.21 15.75
CA PRO A 101 -13.33 -4.59 16.07
C PRO A 101 -12.90 -5.42 14.86
N VAL A 102 -13.51 -5.20 13.69
CA VAL A 102 -13.19 -5.94 12.46
C VAL A 102 -11.79 -5.59 11.99
N THR A 103 -11.39 -4.32 12.08
CA THR A 103 -10.01 -3.91 11.81
C THR A 103 -9.04 -4.53 12.82
N VAL A 104 -9.38 -4.59 14.10
CA VAL A 104 -8.50 -5.19 15.13
C VAL A 104 -8.25 -6.67 14.87
N ASP A 105 -9.28 -7.43 14.48
CA ASP A 105 -9.17 -8.86 14.17
C ASP A 105 -8.25 -9.17 12.98
N LYS A 106 -8.04 -8.18 12.09
CA LYS A 106 -7.12 -8.28 10.95
C LYS A 106 -5.65 -8.00 11.33
N ILE A 107 -5.37 -7.58 12.57
CA ILE A 107 -4.03 -7.17 13.02
C ILE A 107 -3.35 -8.30 13.80
N HIS A 108 -2.19 -8.71 13.32
CA HIS A 108 -1.38 -9.78 13.89
C HIS A 108 -0.05 -9.21 14.38
N VAL A 109 0.12 -9.10 15.70
CA VAL A 109 1.40 -8.69 16.31
C VAL A 109 2.27 -9.92 16.53
N LEU A 110 3.32 -10.07 15.72
CA LEU A 110 4.19 -11.24 15.71
C LEU A 110 5.53 -10.96 16.40
N GLY A 111 5.91 -11.88 17.29
CA GLY A 111 7.20 -11.85 18.00
C GLY A 111 8.32 -12.55 17.23
N LYS A 112 9.19 -13.26 17.96
CA LYS A 112 10.22 -14.11 17.35
C LYS A 112 9.57 -15.24 16.56
N GLY A 113 10.11 -15.57 15.38
CA GLY A 113 9.57 -16.64 14.52
C GLY A 113 8.43 -16.23 13.61
N TYR A 114 8.19 -14.91 13.43
CA TYR A 114 7.17 -14.37 12.54
C TYR A 114 7.23 -14.91 11.10
N GLN A 115 8.39 -15.40 10.67
CA GLN A 115 8.61 -15.93 9.32
C GLN A 115 7.66 -17.07 8.99
N THR A 116 7.36 -17.96 9.95
CA THR A 116 6.44 -19.09 9.75
C THR A 116 5.04 -18.60 9.40
N GLU A 117 4.53 -17.63 10.15
CA GLU A 117 3.21 -17.03 9.91
C GLU A 117 3.17 -16.26 8.59
N LEU A 118 4.21 -15.49 8.28
CA LEU A 118 4.29 -14.78 7.00
C LEU A 118 4.33 -15.73 5.81
N LEU A 119 5.03 -16.85 5.91
CA LEU A 119 5.13 -17.87 4.85
C LEU A 119 3.85 -18.68 4.69
N ALA A 120 3.01 -18.78 5.73
CA ALA A 120 1.68 -19.36 5.61
C ALA A 120 0.73 -18.46 4.81
N GLN A 121 0.91 -17.14 4.90
CA GLN A 121 0.07 -16.16 4.21
C GLN A 121 0.59 -15.78 2.81
N VAL A 122 1.91 -15.63 2.66
CA VAL A 122 2.56 -15.13 1.44
C VAL A 122 3.51 -16.20 0.91
N PRO A 123 3.37 -16.65 -0.36
CA PRO A 123 4.28 -17.61 -0.95
C PRO A 123 5.74 -17.12 -0.86
N ALA A 124 6.65 -18.03 -0.56
CA ALA A 124 8.05 -17.70 -0.29
C ALA A 124 8.72 -16.92 -1.44
N GLU A 125 8.38 -17.22 -2.70
CA GLU A 125 8.86 -16.51 -3.88
C GLU A 125 8.41 -15.04 -3.96
N ASN A 126 7.32 -14.67 -3.27
CA ASN A 126 6.79 -13.31 -3.24
C ASN A 126 7.20 -12.54 -1.98
N LEU A 127 7.69 -13.24 -0.95
CA LEU A 127 8.14 -12.64 0.29
C LEU A 127 9.64 -12.26 0.18
N PRO A 128 10.05 -11.03 0.54
CA PRO A 128 11.46 -10.63 0.54
C PRO A 128 12.36 -11.53 1.40
N LYS A 129 13.61 -11.75 0.96
CA LYS A 129 14.63 -12.49 1.74
C LYS A 129 14.81 -11.96 3.17
N ALA A 130 14.71 -10.64 3.36
CA ALA A 130 14.80 -9.99 4.67
C ALA A 130 13.72 -10.46 5.66
N PHE A 131 12.59 -10.98 5.17
CA PHE A 131 11.47 -11.49 5.97
C PHE A 131 11.35 -13.02 5.93
N GLY A 132 12.36 -13.73 5.40
CA GLY A 132 12.40 -15.20 5.37
C GLY A 132 11.91 -15.85 4.07
N GLY A 133 11.61 -15.06 3.04
CA GLY A 133 11.26 -15.59 1.72
C GLY A 133 12.45 -15.70 0.76
N ARG A 134 12.16 -15.65 -0.54
CA ARG A 134 13.12 -15.80 -1.65
C ARG A 134 13.10 -14.65 -2.64
N CYS A 135 12.17 -13.70 -2.52
CA CYS A 135 12.06 -12.57 -3.43
C CYS A 135 13.28 -11.65 -3.33
N GLU A 136 13.80 -11.25 -4.49
CA GLU A 136 14.90 -10.32 -4.65
C GLU A 136 14.67 -9.45 -5.88
N CYS A 137 14.46 -8.15 -5.67
CA CYS A 137 14.26 -7.18 -6.74
C CYS A 137 15.58 -6.46 -7.07
N ALA A 138 15.76 -6.09 -8.34
CA ALA A 138 16.82 -5.18 -8.75
C ALA A 138 16.73 -3.87 -7.96
N GLY A 139 17.84 -3.44 -7.36
CA GLY A 139 17.90 -2.24 -6.51
C GLY A 139 17.39 -2.43 -5.08
N GLY A 140 16.78 -3.58 -4.75
CA GLY A 140 16.24 -3.89 -3.41
C GLY A 140 14.71 -3.82 -3.36
N CYS A 141 14.09 -4.74 -2.63
CA CYS A 141 12.63 -4.88 -2.56
C CYS A 141 11.93 -3.61 -2.04
N GLN A 142 12.58 -2.87 -1.14
CA GLN A 142 12.05 -1.63 -0.55
C GLN A 142 11.96 -0.45 -1.54
N PHE A 143 12.60 -0.55 -2.70
CA PHE A 143 12.56 0.46 -3.76
C PHE A 143 11.82 -0.05 -5.01
N SER A 144 11.15 -1.19 -4.89
CA SER A 144 10.49 -1.89 -5.98
C SER A 144 8.96 -1.78 -5.87
N ASP A 145 8.28 -1.73 -7.00
CA ASP A 145 6.81 -1.80 -7.12
C ASP A 145 6.40 -2.96 -8.04
N GLN A 146 7.08 -4.11 -7.90
CA GLN A 146 6.83 -5.30 -8.72
C GLN A 146 5.57 -6.05 -8.26
N GLY A 147 4.74 -6.48 -9.23
CA GLY A 147 3.53 -7.23 -8.96
C GLY A 147 2.73 -7.52 -10.24
N PRO A 148 1.52 -8.09 -10.14
CA PRO A 148 0.68 -8.34 -11.31
C PRO A 148 0.37 -7.10 -12.15
N TRP A 149 0.41 -5.90 -11.56
CA TRP A 149 0.19 -4.64 -12.25
C TRP A 149 1.36 -4.19 -13.14
N THR A 150 2.53 -4.83 -13.07
CA THR A 150 3.66 -4.60 -13.98
C THR A 150 3.78 -5.68 -15.06
N ASP A 151 3.03 -6.77 -14.95
CA ASP A 151 3.04 -7.89 -15.90
C ASP A 151 2.09 -7.62 -17.09
N PRO A 152 2.56 -7.59 -18.35
CA PRO A 152 1.73 -7.34 -19.52
C PRO A 152 0.52 -8.29 -19.66
N ALA A 153 0.58 -9.49 -19.09
CA ALA A 153 -0.55 -10.42 -19.11
C ALA A 153 -1.75 -9.93 -18.28
N TRP A 154 -1.51 -9.11 -17.25
CA TRP A 154 -2.53 -8.71 -16.27
C TRP A 154 -2.69 -7.19 -16.15
N ALA A 155 -1.66 -6.43 -16.50
CA ALA A 155 -1.64 -4.98 -16.42
C ALA A 155 -2.60 -4.35 -17.43
N LYS A 156 -3.28 -3.29 -17.00
CA LYS A 156 -4.01 -2.36 -17.87
C LYS A 156 -3.73 -0.95 -17.35
N PRO A 157 -3.79 0.08 -18.22
CA PRO A 157 -3.63 1.45 -17.79
C PRO A 157 -4.70 1.81 -16.76
N ALA A 158 -4.27 2.51 -15.71
CA ALA A 158 -5.16 3.04 -14.69
C ALA A 158 -6.07 4.12 -15.29
N TRP A 159 -7.19 4.42 -14.64
CA TRP A 159 -8.15 5.40 -15.16
C TRP A 159 -7.54 6.80 -15.37
N TRP A 160 -6.68 7.27 -14.46
CA TRP A 160 -5.96 8.55 -14.59
C TRP A 160 -4.86 8.58 -15.66
N GLN A 161 -4.50 7.43 -16.24
CA GLN A 161 -3.55 7.37 -17.34
C GLN A 161 -4.24 7.53 -18.69
N LYS A 162 -5.51 7.14 -18.80
CA LYS A 162 -6.27 7.15 -20.07
C LYS A 162 -6.64 8.55 -20.54
N GLU A 163 -6.96 9.45 -19.61
CA GLU A 163 -7.35 10.84 -19.92
C GLU A 163 -6.21 11.66 -20.58
N GLN A 164 -4.96 11.24 -20.37
CA GLN A 164 -3.78 11.89 -20.95
C GLN A 164 -3.48 11.44 -22.39
N GLU A 165 -4.05 10.32 -22.84
CA GLU A 165 -3.95 9.84 -24.23
C GLU A 165 -5.01 10.53 -25.10
N THR A 166 -6.24 10.69 -24.60
CA THR A 166 -7.34 11.34 -25.33
C THR A 166 -7.11 12.82 -25.64
N THR A 167 -6.23 13.50 -24.92
CA THR A 167 -5.90 14.92 -25.16
C THR A 167 -4.78 15.14 -26.17
N LYS A 168 -4.04 14.10 -26.58
CA LYS A 168 -2.95 14.20 -27.57
C LYS A 168 -3.38 13.93 -29.01
N ASP A 169 -4.51 13.25 -29.22
CA ASP A 169 -5.02 12.92 -30.55
C ASP A 169 -6.05 13.95 -31.10
N GLY A 170 -6.30 15.04 -30.37
CA GLY A 170 -7.32 16.04 -30.69
C GLY A 170 -6.84 17.36 -31.31
N ASP A 171 -5.53 17.55 -31.53
CA ASP A 171 -4.97 18.78 -32.09
C ASP A 171 -4.30 18.49 -33.43
N GLY A 172 -5.10 18.36 -34.49
CA GLY A 172 -4.58 18.03 -35.82
C GLY A 172 -5.62 17.61 -36.84
N LYS A 173 -6.58 18.51 -37.12
CA LYS A 173 -7.49 18.63 -38.28
C LYS A 173 -8.60 19.57 -37.80
N ASP A 174 -8.68 20.82 -38.24
CA ASP A 174 -9.03 21.15 -39.62
C ASP A 174 -8.32 22.41 -40.11
N GLU A 175 -7.59 22.28 -41.21
CA GLU A 175 -7.24 23.38 -42.11
C GLU A 175 -8.11 23.25 -43.38
N GLU A 176 -8.68 24.40 -43.78
CA GLU A 176 -9.29 24.73 -45.07
C GLU A 176 -10.63 24.11 -45.47
N LEU A 177 -11.65 24.98 -45.64
CA LEU A 177 -12.42 25.09 -46.89
C LEU A 177 -13.28 26.39 -46.95
N ASN A 178 -12.89 27.26 -47.88
CA ASN A 178 -13.69 28.23 -48.66
C ASN A 178 -14.29 29.50 -48.02
N ASN A 179 -13.63 30.63 -48.28
CA ASN A 179 -14.25 31.82 -48.91
C ASN A 179 -14.50 31.49 -50.41
N PRO A 180 -15.53 31.97 -51.15
CA PRO A 180 -15.96 33.38 -51.29
C PRO A 180 -17.52 33.53 -51.40
N SER A 181 -18.19 34.67 -51.59
CA SER A 181 -17.90 36.02 -52.12
C SER A 181 -18.70 37.09 -51.35
#